data_AF-A0A4Q6XT52-F1
#
_entry.id   AF-A0A4Q6XT52-F1
#
_cell.length_a   1.000
_cell.length_b   1.000
_cell.length_c   1.000
_cell.angle_alpha   90.00
_cell.angle_beta   90.00
_cell.angle_gamma   90.00
#
_symmetry.space_group_name_H-M   'P 1'
#
loop_
_entity.id
_entity.type
_entity.pdbx_description
1 polymer ?
#
loop_
_entity_poly.entity_id
_entity_poly.type
_entity_poly.pdbx_seq_one_letter_code
_entity_poly.pdbx_strand_id
1 'polypeptide(L)'
;MFRARALFITASALALAACGQQTSQNEQPATGNTAAATGNTAALPPLPQVQPLVSGPAAPVRTAPAAAALPLTRRIAYAPAPQADTYAWIDRADRISDTIGDAPPDYAFDYDGGVQPYGWDLAGGYRTYAEPVDGGYRYYYYQPGDDAPYLVRDPAYSYGYSDGRVVTVYRDGRALAADQARQRADDAARYYARARALYVAAGQRERRGVVAAQWAERREQIARQRADWDRARRDDAQWRAYRDRHDAEGAAELAAERNQRAQAAQRFDRWQQQGGRNAPPQLYAQQAAYRQQVRIDEQRDAQLQQQQRMRQQQAVAVEQQRQRAVAQQAQQQRVAEQQAARQRAEQQRASADQHRQAQQQAQAQRQHALDARQQAIRQQREAAGQRAQAERQQAEHQRDIARQQAQAAHQQAIGQQRRQAQAERQRVIEQRRNDLQQQRQQAQAARQQAAEQQRAQGQQRAAEARAAEQAQRAQAHAAAQQQAQAARQQALAQRAQVHPPRRPEPPRPARPENPRRDQH
;
A
#
# COMPACT_ATOMS: atom_id res chain seq x y z
N MET A 1 7.42 -15.92 -68.91
CA MET A 1 8.82 -16.35 -68.78
C MET A 1 9.31 -15.97 -67.39
N PHE A 2 9.64 -16.98 -66.58
CA PHE A 2 10.20 -16.87 -65.24
C PHE A 2 11.68 -16.50 -65.28
N ARG A 3 12.14 -15.57 -64.42
CA ARG A 3 13.46 -15.55 -63.76
C ARG A 3 13.38 -14.59 -62.56
N ALA A 4 14.09 -14.72 -61.45
CA ALA A 4 14.74 -15.79 -60.70
C ALA A 4 15.31 -15.09 -59.44
N ARG A 5 15.24 -15.78 -58.30
CA ARG A 5 15.64 -15.38 -56.95
C ARG A 5 17.12 -14.98 -56.80
N ALA A 6 17.43 -14.19 -55.78
CA ALA A 6 18.62 -14.39 -54.94
C ALA A 6 18.35 -13.91 -53.49
N LEU A 7 18.42 -14.86 -52.55
CA LEU A 7 18.52 -14.68 -51.11
C LEU A 7 20.00 -14.46 -50.74
N PHE A 8 20.27 -13.63 -49.73
CA PHE A 8 21.50 -13.75 -48.94
C PHE A 8 21.15 -13.90 -47.46
N ILE A 9 21.55 -15.04 -46.91
CA ILE A 9 21.58 -15.39 -45.49
C ILE A 9 23.02 -15.15 -45.02
N THR A 10 23.20 -14.42 -43.91
CA THR A 10 24.49 -14.39 -43.19
C THR A 10 24.26 -14.85 -41.76
N ALA A 11 24.77 -16.03 -41.45
CA ALA A 11 24.87 -16.59 -40.12
C ALA A 11 26.16 -16.09 -39.46
N SER A 12 26.09 -15.62 -38.22
CA SER A 12 27.27 -15.37 -37.37
C SER A 12 27.20 -16.32 -36.18
N ALA A 13 28.13 -17.27 -36.14
CA ALA A 13 28.40 -18.13 -35.00
C ALA A 13 29.60 -17.57 -34.24
N LEU A 14 29.45 -17.36 -32.93
CA LEU A 14 30.56 -17.12 -32.00
C LEU A 14 30.42 -18.11 -30.85
N ALA A 15 31.39 -19.01 -30.78
CA ALA A 15 31.61 -19.95 -29.70
C ALA A 15 32.43 -19.28 -28.59
N LEU A 16 32.01 -19.44 -27.34
CA LEU A 16 32.86 -19.25 -26.16
C LEU A 16 32.61 -20.42 -25.21
N ALA A 17 33.56 -21.35 -25.23
CA ALA A 17 33.77 -22.32 -24.18
C ALA A 17 34.87 -21.78 -23.26
N ALA A 18 34.61 -21.70 -21.96
CA ALA A 18 35.64 -21.66 -20.93
C ALA A 18 35.12 -22.38 -19.68
N CYS A 19 35.73 -23.52 -19.40
CA CYS A 19 35.59 -24.31 -18.20
C CYS A 19 36.26 -23.61 -17.01
N GLY A 20 35.67 -23.79 -15.82
CA GLY A 20 36.30 -23.51 -14.54
C GLY A 20 35.61 -24.34 -13.45
N GLN A 21 36.14 -25.54 -13.20
CA GLN A 21 35.79 -26.40 -12.06
C GLN A 21 36.49 -25.90 -10.80
N GLN A 22 35.78 -25.86 -9.66
CA GLN A 22 36.39 -26.19 -8.38
C GLN A 22 35.33 -26.70 -7.39
N THR A 23 35.44 -28.00 -7.12
CA THR A 23 34.84 -28.76 -6.02
C THR A 23 35.43 -28.34 -4.67
N SER A 24 34.61 -28.29 -3.61
CA SER A 24 34.66 -29.24 -2.49
C SER A 24 33.70 -28.88 -1.35
N GLN A 25 33.24 -29.95 -0.70
CA GLN A 25 32.24 -30.05 0.37
C GLN A 25 32.80 -29.73 1.77
N ASN A 26 31.85 -29.60 2.72
CA ASN A 26 31.92 -29.71 4.18
C ASN A 26 32.40 -28.48 4.98
N GLU A 27 31.47 -27.86 5.72
CA GLU A 27 31.39 -27.91 7.20
C GLU A 27 30.20 -27.03 7.71
N GLN A 28 29.30 -27.64 8.49
CA GLN A 28 28.42 -26.96 9.46
C GLN A 28 29.16 -26.85 10.80
N PRO A 29 28.69 -26.07 11.81
CA PRO A 29 27.80 -24.90 11.79
C PRO A 29 28.43 -23.71 12.56
N ALA A 30 28.42 -22.50 12.02
CA ALA A 30 28.79 -21.30 12.78
C ALA A 30 27.55 -20.46 13.11
N THR A 31 27.14 -20.56 14.37
CA THR A 31 26.30 -19.60 15.08
C THR A 31 26.91 -18.20 15.01
N GLY A 32 26.15 -17.20 14.56
CA GLY A 32 26.55 -15.80 14.76
C GLY A 32 25.91 -14.81 13.80
N ASN A 33 25.09 -13.92 14.36
CA ASN A 33 24.69 -12.62 13.82
C ASN A 33 23.51 -12.61 12.85
N THR A 34 22.34 -12.98 13.36
CA THR A 34 21.10 -12.26 13.05
C THR A 34 21.22 -10.81 13.52
N ALA A 35 21.77 -9.96 12.66
CA ALA A 35 21.55 -8.51 12.76
C ALA A 35 20.07 -8.26 12.45
N ALA A 36 19.28 -8.17 13.52
CA ALA A 36 17.91 -7.71 13.48
C ALA A 36 17.87 -6.35 12.77
N ALA A 37 17.23 -6.32 11.61
CA ALA A 37 16.89 -5.09 10.89
C ALA A 37 15.76 -4.38 11.65
N THR A 38 16.08 -3.79 12.79
CA THR A 38 15.27 -2.76 13.45
C THR A 38 15.55 -1.44 12.76
N GLY A 39 14.82 -1.19 11.67
CA GLY A 39 14.99 -0.01 10.84
C GLY A 39 13.67 0.45 10.22
N ASN A 40 12.88 1.17 11.02
CA ASN A 40 12.04 2.29 10.58
C ASN A 40 11.04 2.05 9.46
N THR A 41 9.81 1.73 9.85
CA THR A 41 8.60 1.99 9.07
C THR A 41 8.33 3.50 9.05
N ALA A 42 9.01 4.23 8.15
CA ALA A 42 8.30 5.32 7.49
C ALA A 42 7.04 4.67 6.91
N ALA A 43 5.85 5.14 7.28
CA ALA A 43 4.60 4.60 6.76
C ALA A 43 4.70 4.63 5.23
N LEU A 44 4.94 3.46 4.65
CA LEU A 44 4.96 3.27 3.21
C LEU A 44 3.64 3.86 2.70
N PRO A 45 3.62 4.58 1.57
CA PRO A 45 2.35 4.90 0.93
C PRO A 45 1.57 3.58 0.83
N PRO A 46 0.26 3.57 1.17
CA PRO A 46 -0.51 2.34 1.20
C PRO A 46 -0.29 1.63 -0.12
N LEU A 47 0.27 0.41 -0.06
CA LEU A 47 0.57 -0.35 -1.25
C LEU A 47 -0.72 -0.49 -2.06
N PRO A 48 -0.65 -0.48 -3.39
CA PRO A 48 -1.79 -0.84 -4.21
C PRO A 48 -2.37 -2.16 -3.68
N GLN A 49 -3.71 -2.29 -3.68
CA GLN A 49 -4.37 -3.52 -3.20
C GLN A 49 -4.21 -4.63 -4.26
N VAL A 50 -2.97 -4.99 -4.56
CA VAL A 50 -2.63 -6.01 -5.55
C VAL A 50 -3.03 -7.37 -4.99
N GLN A 51 -3.87 -8.06 -5.73
CA GLN A 51 -4.22 -9.44 -5.50
C GLN A 51 -3.17 -10.34 -6.16
N PRO A 52 -2.82 -11.47 -5.53
CA PRO A 52 -1.88 -12.39 -6.15
C PRO A 52 -2.48 -12.93 -7.44
N LEU A 53 -1.65 -13.18 -8.45
CA LEU A 53 -2.08 -13.94 -9.61
C LEU A 53 -2.54 -15.33 -9.14
N VAL A 54 -3.62 -15.83 -9.74
CA VAL A 54 -4.19 -17.14 -9.41
C VAL A 54 -3.97 -18.13 -10.55
N SER A 55 -3.78 -19.40 -10.19
CA SER A 55 -3.71 -20.50 -11.17
C SER A 55 -5.12 -20.84 -11.66
N GLY A 56 -5.24 -21.19 -12.93
CA GLY A 56 -6.49 -21.63 -13.53
C GLY A 56 -6.43 -21.54 -15.06
N PRO A 57 -7.34 -22.23 -15.77
CA PRO A 57 -7.48 -22.07 -17.21
C PRO A 57 -7.99 -20.66 -17.54
N ALA A 58 -7.61 -20.14 -18.71
CA ALA A 58 -8.23 -18.93 -19.24
C ALA A 58 -9.72 -19.18 -19.50
N ALA A 59 -10.56 -18.22 -19.14
CA ALA A 59 -12.00 -18.28 -19.32
C ALA A 59 -12.44 -17.39 -20.50
N PRO A 60 -13.56 -17.72 -21.18
CA PRO A 60 -14.13 -16.85 -22.19
C PRO A 60 -14.39 -15.44 -21.64
N VAL A 61 -13.91 -14.43 -22.36
CA VAL A 61 -14.10 -13.03 -21.98
C VAL A 61 -15.46 -12.55 -22.43
N ARG A 62 -16.24 -12.01 -21.50
CA ARG A 62 -17.44 -11.23 -21.82
C ARG A 62 -17.05 -9.79 -22.11
N THR A 63 -17.45 -9.29 -23.27
CA THR A 63 -17.19 -7.90 -23.67
C THR A 63 -18.27 -6.97 -23.12
N ALA A 64 -17.86 -5.75 -22.76
CA ALA A 64 -18.77 -4.69 -22.38
C ALA A 64 -19.44 -4.07 -23.62
N PRO A 65 -20.65 -3.49 -23.47
CA PRO A 65 -21.34 -2.84 -24.57
C PRO A 65 -20.56 -1.68 -25.20
N ALA A 66 -20.80 -1.47 -26.49
CA ALA A 66 -20.37 -0.27 -27.22
C ALA A 66 -21.05 1.00 -26.65
N ALA A 67 -20.50 2.19 -26.97
CA ALA A 67 -21.01 3.47 -26.44
C ALA A 67 -22.52 3.63 -26.62
N ALA A 68 -23.01 3.41 -27.85
CA ALA A 68 -24.41 3.60 -28.22
C ALA A 68 -25.40 2.72 -27.41
N ALA A 69 -24.93 1.57 -26.89
CA ALA A 69 -25.74 0.64 -26.11
C ALA A 69 -25.72 0.94 -24.60
N LEU A 70 -24.84 1.82 -24.13
CA LEU A 70 -24.83 2.26 -22.72
C LEU A 70 -25.92 3.30 -22.48
N PRO A 71 -26.52 3.42 -21.28
CA PRO A 71 -27.53 4.44 -21.02
C PRO A 71 -26.94 5.85 -21.02
N LEU A 72 -27.63 6.80 -21.67
CA LEU A 72 -27.32 8.24 -21.57
C LEU A 72 -28.05 8.83 -20.37
N THR A 73 -27.46 8.70 -19.17
CA THR A 73 -28.07 9.15 -17.92
C THR A 73 -28.02 10.67 -17.73
N ARG A 74 -26.95 11.31 -18.21
CA ARG A 74 -26.75 12.76 -18.14
C ARG A 74 -25.93 13.21 -19.33
N ARG A 75 -26.36 14.27 -20.01
CA ARG A 75 -25.53 14.94 -21.02
C ARG A 75 -24.47 15.81 -20.35
N ILE A 76 -23.27 15.80 -20.90
CA ILE A 76 -22.16 16.67 -20.49
C ILE A 76 -21.83 17.61 -21.65
N ALA A 77 -21.51 18.87 -21.32
CA ALA A 77 -21.18 19.86 -22.32
C ALA A 77 -19.76 19.63 -22.88
N TYR A 78 -19.54 20.06 -24.12
CA TYR A 78 -18.20 20.24 -24.66
C TYR A 78 -17.71 21.67 -24.40
N ALA A 79 -16.55 21.80 -23.76
CA ALA A 79 -15.90 23.07 -23.47
C ALA A 79 -14.40 22.92 -23.80
N PRO A 80 -13.93 23.42 -24.95
CA PRO A 80 -12.58 23.11 -25.43
C PRO A 80 -11.52 23.54 -24.42
N ALA A 81 -10.51 22.69 -24.24
CA ALA A 81 -9.33 23.05 -23.47
C ALA A 81 -8.56 24.24 -24.08
N PRO A 82 -7.78 24.98 -23.29
CA PRO A 82 -6.81 25.93 -23.83
C PRO A 82 -5.89 25.25 -24.84
N GLN A 83 -5.54 25.95 -25.92
CA GLN A 83 -4.74 25.37 -27.01
C GLN A 83 -3.39 24.82 -26.54
N ALA A 84 -2.78 25.46 -25.54
CA ALA A 84 -1.52 25.02 -24.94
C ALA A 84 -1.63 23.65 -24.23
N ASP A 85 -2.83 23.30 -23.77
CA ASP A 85 -3.12 22.10 -22.97
C ASP A 85 -3.87 21.03 -23.78
N THR A 86 -4.07 21.23 -25.09
CA THR A 86 -4.86 20.32 -25.96
C THR A 86 -4.48 18.85 -25.80
N TYR A 87 -3.21 18.55 -25.51
CA TYR A 87 -2.69 17.19 -25.33
C TYR A 87 -2.50 16.76 -23.87
N ALA A 88 -2.78 17.61 -22.88
CA ALA A 88 -2.49 17.34 -21.47
C ALA A 88 -3.12 16.03 -20.95
N TRP A 89 -4.35 15.74 -21.34
CA TRP A 89 -5.08 14.55 -20.90
C TRP A 89 -4.54 13.26 -21.52
N ILE A 90 -4.33 13.25 -22.84
CA ILE A 90 -3.83 12.06 -23.55
C ILE A 90 -2.36 11.81 -23.18
N ASP A 91 -1.58 12.87 -23.03
CA ASP A 91 -0.17 12.84 -22.65
C ASP A 91 0.04 12.25 -21.26
N ARG A 92 -0.80 12.64 -20.29
CA ARG A 92 -0.78 12.10 -18.92
C ARG A 92 -1.13 10.61 -18.90
N ALA A 93 -2.21 10.24 -19.58
CA ALA A 93 -2.66 8.85 -19.60
C ALA A 93 -1.67 7.93 -20.35
N ASP A 94 -0.99 8.45 -21.37
CA ASP A 94 0.12 7.77 -22.06
C ASP A 94 1.30 7.52 -21.10
N ARG A 95 1.66 8.49 -20.22
CA ARG A 95 2.69 8.23 -19.16
C ARG A 95 2.26 7.11 -18.21
N ILE A 96 0.99 7.08 -17.84
CA ILE A 96 0.45 6.04 -16.96
C ILE A 96 0.51 4.68 -17.67
N SER A 97 0.14 4.63 -18.95
CA SER A 97 0.22 3.41 -19.78
C SER A 97 1.65 2.91 -19.94
N ASP A 98 2.59 3.81 -20.24
CA ASP A 98 4.03 3.53 -20.35
C ASP A 98 4.60 3.04 -19.01
N THR A 99 4.13 3.60 -17.89
CA THR A 99 4.55 3.20 -16.54
C THR A 99 4.07 1.79 -16.19
N ILE A 100 2.84 1.44 -16.56
CA ILE A 100 2.32 0.08 -16.37
C ILE A 100 3.09 -0.92 -17.25
N GLY A 101 3.35 -0.57 -18.51
CA GLY A 101 4.03 -1.44 -19.45
C GLY A 101 3.36 -2.82 -19.58
N ASP A 102 4.16 -3.88 -19.60
CA ASP A 102 3.69 -5.28 -19.66
C ASP A 102 3.38 -5.90 -18.29
N ALA A 103 3.35 -5.10 -17.22
CA ALA A 103 3.06 -5.62 -15.89
C ALA A 103 1.64 -6.18 -15.82
N PRO A 104 1.45 -7.35 -15.18
CA PRO A 104 0.11 -7.88 -14.94
C PRO A 104 -0.76 -6.90 -14.13
N PRO A 105 -2.10 -6.95 -14.27
CA PRO A 105 -2.99 -6.14 -13.46
C PRO A 105 -2.89 -6.46 -11.99
N ASP A 106 -3.17 -5.46 -11.18
CA ASP A 106 -3.14 -5.61 -9.73
C ASP A 106 -4.32 -6.43 -9.24
N TYR A 107 -5.47 -6.32 -9.89
CA TYR A 107 -6.65 -7.12 -9.57
C TYR A 107 -7.60 -7.16 -10.77
N ALA A 108 -8.55 -8.10 -10.71
CA ALA A 108 -9.79 -8.05 -11.47
C ALA A 108 -10.97 -7.89 -10.52
N PHE A 109 -12.11 -7.47 -11.05
CA PHE A 109 -13.37 -7.44 -10.29
C PHE A 109 -14.53 -7.76 -11.23
N ASP A 110 -15.60 -8.34 -10.70
CA ASP A 110 -16.79 -8.59 -11.51
C ASP A 110 -17.55 -7.26 -11.70
N TYR A 111 -18.00 -7.01 -12.92
CA TYR A 111 -18.85 -5.89 -13.26
C TYR A 111 -20.08 -6.36 -14.07
N ASP A 112 -20.98 -5.43 -14.36
CA ASP A 112 -22.24 -5.65 -15.05
C ASP A 112 -22.16 -6.67 -16.21
N GLY A 113 -23.17 -7.54 -16.32
CA GLY A 113 -23.22 -8.60 -17.34
C GLY A 113 -22.17 -9.71 -17.21
N GLY A 114 -21.40 -9.76 -16.11
CA GLY A 114 -20.30 -10.71 -15.93
C GLY A 114 -19.03 -10.31 -16.66
N VAL A 115 -18.90 -9.04 -17.03
CA VAL A 115 -17.65 -8.46 -17.54
C VAL A 115 -16.64 -8.41 -16.41
N GLN A 116 -15.37 -8.68 -16.70
CA GLN A 116 -14.29 -8.63 -15.72
C GLN A 116 -13.24 -7.59 -16.12
N PRO A 117 -13.35 -6.33 -15.67
CA PRO A 117 -12.32 -5.33 -15.87
C PRO A 117 -11.06 -5.65 -15.06
N TYR A 118 -9.92 -5.23 -15.60
CA TYR A 118 -8.62 -5.22 -14.93
C TYR A 118 -8.35 -3.88 -14.28
N GLY A 119 -7.72 -3.88 -13.11
CA GLY A 119 -7.32 -2.68 -12.38
C GLY A 119 -5.83 -2.60 -12.13
N TRP A 120 -5.28 -1.41 -12.30
CA TRP A 120 -3.93 -1.03 -11.86
C TRP A 120 -4.06 0.17 -10.92
N ASP A 121 -3.51 0.05 -9.72
CA ASP A 121 -3.37 1.12 -8.74
C ASP A 121 -1.89 1.52 -8.74
N LEU A 122 -1.57 2.77 -9.08
CA LEU A 122 -0.18 3.24 -9.23
C LEU A 122 0.25 4.12 -8.05
N ALA A 123 1.56 4.29 -7.89
CA ALA A 123 2.12 5.33 -7.04
C ALA A 123 1.49 6.71 -7.32
N GLY A 124 1.39 7.54 -6.28
CA GLY A 124 0.74 8.85 -6.36
C GLY A 124 -0.79 8.80 -6.29
N GLY A 125 -1.42 7.62 -6.31
CA GLY A 125 -2.87 7.47 -6.21
C GLY A 125 -3.60 7.46 -7.55
N TYR A 126 -2.86 7.42 -8.66
CA TYR A 126 -3.44 7.20 -9.98
C TYR A 126 -4.05 5.81 -10.09
N ARG A 127 -5.13 5.70 -10.86
CA ARG A 127 -5.78 4.42 -11.11
C ARG A 127 -6.17 4.28 -12.58
N THR A 128 -6.04 3.08 -13.09
CA THR A 128 -6.48 2.73 -14.44
C THR A 128 -7.33 1.47 -14.40
N TYR A 129 -8.47 1.48 -15.09
CA TYR A 129 -9.22 0.27 -15.39
C TYR A 129 -9.17 -0.04 -16.88
N ALA A 130 -9.03 -1.32 -17.24
CA ALA A 130 -9.20 -1.80 -18.60
C ALA A 130 -10.39 -2.76 -18.66
N GLU A 131 -11.40 -2.40 -19.42
CA GLU A 131 -12.59 -3.21 -19.64
C GLU A 131 -12.54 -3.84 -21.03
N PRO A 132 -12.75 -5.16 -21.16
CA PRO A 132 -12.78 -5.79 -22.47
C PRO A 132 -14.01 -5.30 -23.26
N VAL A 133 -13.81 -4.97 -24.53
CA VAL A 133 -14.84 -4.54 -25.49
C VAL A 133 -14.60 -5.21 -26.83
N ASP A 134 -15.57 -5.15 -27.73
CA ASP A 134 -15.35 -5.60 -29.09
C ASP A 134 -14.21 -4.78 -29.73
N GLY A 135 -13.21 -5.48 -30.27
CA GLY A 135 -12.01 -4.85 -30.84
C GLY A 135 -10.87 -4.56 -29.84
N GLY A 136 -11.02 -4.86 -28.54
CA GLY A 136 -9.91 -4.81 -27.59
C GLY A 136 -10.31 -4.39 -26.18
N TYR A 137 -9.66 -3.36 -25.65
CA TYR A 137 -9.95 -2.83 -24.33
C TYR A 137 -10.30 -1.35 -24.39
N ARG A 138 -11.27 -0.97 -23.56
CA ARG A 138 -11.56 0.41 -23.19
C ARG A 138 -10.89 0.72 -21.86
N TYR A 139 -10.15 1.81 -21.80
CA TYR A 139 -9.37 2.22 -20.64
C TYR A 139 -9.99 3.44 -19.98
N TYR A 140 -9.98 3.47 -18.65
CA TYR A 140 -10.48 4.55 -17.83
C TYR A 140 -9.36 5.00 -16.91
N TYR A 141 -8.96 6.27 -17.01
CA TYR A 141 -7.85 6.83 -16.24
C TYR A 141 -8.36 7.84 -15.21
N TYR A 142 -7.99 7.62 -13.95
CA TYR A 142 -8.39 8.42 -12.80
C TYR A 142 -7.16 9.09 -12.19
N GLN A 143 -7.35 10.33 -11.76
CA GLN A 143 -6.34 11.06 -11.03
C GLN A 143 -6.51 10.84 -9.52
N PRO A 144 -5.47 11.12 -8.72
CA PRO A 144 -5.52 10.90 -7.28
C PRO A 144 -6.68 11.65 -6.62
N GLY A 145 -7.47 10.96 -5.82
CA GLY A 145 -8.60 11.54 -5.08
C GLY A 145 -9.91 11.64 -5.86
N ASP A 146 -9.90 11.43 -7.17
CA ASP A 146 -11.09 11.60 -8.01
C ASP A 146 -11.81 10.27 -8.29
N ASP A 147 -13.15 10.30 -8.20
CA ASP A 147 -14.02 9.19 -8.59
C ASP A 147 -14.40 9.20 -10.09
N ALA A 148 -14.04 10.28 -10.78
CA ALA A 148 -14.34 10.53 -12.18
C ALA A 148 -13.09 10.39 -13.04
N PRO A 149 -13.22 9.88 -14.28
CA PRO A 149 -12.07 9.77 -15.16
C PRO A 149 -11.65 11.16 -15.65
N TYR A 150 -10.36 11.40 -15.77
CA TYR A 150 -9.85 12.53 -16.56
C TYR A 150 -9.69 12.14 -18.04
N LEU A 151 -9.54 10.85 -18.35
CA LEU A 151 -9.52 10.34 -19.72
C LEU A 151 -10.23 8.98 -19.80
N VAL A 152 -11.04 8.78 -20.82
CA VAL A 152 -11.51 7.46 -21.24
C VAL A 152 -11.04 7.19 -22.67
N ARG A 153 -10.52 6.00 -22.95
CA ARG A 153 -10.05 5.59 -24.28
C ARG A 153 -10.77 4.33 -24.72
N ASP A 154 -11.49 4.38 -25.83
CA ASP A 154 -11.97 3.20 -26.54
C ASP A 154 -11.01 2.85 -27.71
N PRO A 155 -11.23 1.77 -28.47
CA PRO A 155 -10.34 1.40 -29.58
C PRO A 155 -10.21 2.44 -30.71
N ALA A 156 -11.14 3.38 -30.85
CA ALA A 156 -11.17 4.38 -31.92
C ALA A 156 -10.93 5.82 -31.45
N TYR A 157 -11.34 6.17 -30.22
CA TYR A 157 -11.32 7.52 -29.69
C TYR A 157 -10.81 7.58 -28.24
N SER A 158 -10.26 8.73 -27.88
CA SER A 158 -9.99 9.11 -26.48
C SER A 158 -10.76 10.38 -26.13
N TYR A 159 -11.34 10.44 -24.94
CA TYR A 159 -12.18 11.54 -24.47
C TYR A 159 -11.55 12.11 -23.20
N GLY A 160 -11.14 13.38 -23.25
CA GLY A 160 -10.60 14.11 -22.11
C GLY A 160 -11.69 14.86 -21.35
N TYR A 161 -11.63 14.81 -20.03
CA TYR A 161 -12.61 15.43 -19.14
C TYR A 161 -11.96 16.41 -18.17
N SER A 162 -12.68 17.49 -17.89
CA SER A 162 -12.38 18.43 -16.81
C SER A 162 -13.69 18.99 -16.28
N ASP A 163 -13.82 19.05 -14.96
CA ASP A 163 -15.03 19.56 -14.27
C ASP A 163 -16.35 18.95 -14.78
N GLY A 164 -16.35 17.64 -15.08
CA GLY A 164 -17.52 16.93 -15.59
C GLY A 164 -17.95 17.34 -17.01
N ARG A 165 -17.07 17.96 -17.79
CA ARG A 165 -17.27 18.34 -19.20
C ARG A 165 -16.26 17.63 -20.09
N VAL A 166 -16.61 17.44 -21.36
CA VAL A 166 -15.65 17.00 -22.38
C VAL A 166 -14.85 18.22 -22.80
N VAL A 167 -13.52 18.13 -22.74
CA VAL A 167 -12.65 19.26 -23.11
C VAL A 167 -11.82 19.01 -24.35
N THR A 168 -11.63 17.75 -24.71
CA THR A 168 -10.91 17.33 -25.91
C THR A 168 -11.32 15.93 -26.30
N VAL A 169 -11.31 15.63 -27.59
CA VAL A 169 -11.54 14.29 -28.12
C VAL A 169 -10.43 14.02 -29.12
N TYR A 170 -9.84 12.83 -29.05
CA TYR A 170 -8.75 12.44 -29.92
C TYR A 170 -9.17 11.23 -30.76
N ARG A 171 -8.62 11.16 -31.97
CA ARG A 171 -8.68 9.99 -32.84
C ARG A 171 -7.27 9.68 -33.29
N ASP A 172 -6.82 8.44 -33.11
CA ASP A 172 -5.46 8.01 -33.44
C ASP A 172 -4.39 8.95 -32.83
N GLY A 173 -4.65 9.38 -31.59
CA GLY A 173 -3.81 10.31 -30.82
C GLY A 173 -3.87 11.79 -31.24
N ARG A 174 -4.54 12.15 -32.33
CA ARG A 174 -4.70 13.55 -32.78
C ARG A 174 -5.96 14.18 -32.23
N ALA A 175 -5.89 15.41 -31.74
CA ALA A 175 -7.06 16.13 -31.29
C ALA A 175 -8.01 16.44 -32.45
N LEU A 176 -9.31 16.20 -32.26
CA LEU A 176 -10.36 16.53 -33.21
C LEU A 176 -10.70 18.02 -33.17
N ALA A 177 -11.20 18.54 -34.29
CA ALA A 177 -11.79 19.88 -34.34
C ALA A 177 -13.02 19.96 -33.41
N ALA A 178 -13.33 21.17 -32.93
CA ALA A 178 -14.35 21.39 -31.90
C ALA A 178 -15.76 20.91 -32.30
N ASP A 179 -16.13 21.03 -33.58
CA ASP A 179 -17.38 20.54 -34.15
C ASP A 179 -17.45 19.01 -34.13
N GLN A 180 -16.37 18.35 -34.54
CA GLN A 180 -16.24 16.88 -34.51
C GLN A 180 -16.23 16.35 -33.07
N ALA A 181 -15.52 17.02 -32.16
CA ALA A 181 -15.50 16.68 -30.74
C ALA A 181 -16.89 16.83 -30.11
N ARG A 182 -17.65 17.87 -30.48
CA ARG A 182 -19.01 18.09 -30.00
C ARG A 182 -19.98 16.99 -30.44
N GLN A 183 -19.84 16.47 -31.66
CA GLN A 183 -20.63 15.33 -32.14
C GLN A 183 -20.42 14.05 -31.29
N ARG A 184 -19.29 13.97 -30.57
CA ARG A 184 -18.94 12.85 -29.70
C ARG A 184 -19.34 13.03 -28.25
N ALA A 185 -19.98 14.15 -27.89
CA ALA A 185 -20.33 14.47 -26.52
C ALA A 185 -21.26 13.43 -25.86
N ASP A 186 -22.20 12.85 -26.62
CA ASP A 186 -23.12 11.83 -26.10
C ASP A 186 -22.41 10.51 -25.78
N ASP A 187 -21.45 10.07 -26.62
CA ASP A 187 -20.64 8.88 -26.36
C ASP A 187 -19.74 9.11 -25.14
N ALA A 188 -19.10 10.27 -25.06
CA ALA A 188 -18.29 10.68 -23.93
C ALA A 188 -19.12 10.72 -22.63
N ALA A 189 -20.36 11.23 -22.69
CA ALA A 189 -21.26 11.26 -21.54
C ALA A 189 -21.57 9.88 -20.98
N ARG A 190 -21.85 8.92 -21.88
CA ARG A 190 -22.11 7.51 -21.52
C ARG A 190 -20.87 6.86 -20.88
N TYR A 191 -19.69 7.13 -21.44
CA TYR A 191 -18.44 6.64 -20.87
C TYR A 191 -18.07 7.28 -19.54
N TYR A 192 -18.31 8.57 -19.36
CA TYR A 192 -18.13 9.25 -18.08
C TYR A 192 -19.00 8.62 -16.99
N ALA A 193 -20.28 8.36 -17.28
CA ALA A 193 -21.18 7.68 -16.35
C ALA A 193 -20.72 6.24 -16.03
N ARG A 194 -20.34 5.46 -17.05
CA ARG A 194 -19.84 4.09 -16.87
C ARG A 194 -18.55 4.05 -16.04
N ALA A 195 -17.64 5.00 -16.27
CA ALA A 195 -16.39 5.12 -15.54
C ALA A 195 -16.63 5.32 -14.03
N ARG A 196 -17.50 6.27 -13.66
CA ARG A 196 -17.84 6.51 -12.25
C ARG A 196 -18.47 5.27 -11.61
N ALA A 197 -19.35 4.57 -12.33
CA ALA A 197 -19.93 3.33 -11.84
C ALA A 197 -18.89 2.20 -11.67
N LEU A 198 -17.91 2.08 -12.59
CA LEU A 198 -16.78 1.17 -12.46
C LEU A 198 -15.92 1.50 -11.22
N TYR A 199 -15.64 2.79 -10.98
CA TYR A 199 -14.87 3.24 -9.82
C TYR A 199 -15.55 2.83 -8.50
N VAL A 200 -16.86 3.07 -8.39
CA VAL A 200 -17.65 2.65 -7.23
C VAL A 200 -17.63 1.12 -7.09
N ALA A 201 -17.85 0.38 -8.19
CA ALA A 201 -17.88 -1.08 -8.15
C ALA A 201 -16.54 -1.68 -7.72
N ALA A 202 -15.41 -1.16 -8.19
CA ALA A 202 -14.07 -1.60 -7.79
C ALA A 202 -13.72 -1.26 -6.33
N GLY A 203 -14.42 -0.30 -5.71
CA GLY A 203 -14.30 0.02 -4.29
C GLY A 203 -15.19 -0.83 -3.38
N GLN A 204 -16.34 -1.29 -3.89
CA GLN A 204 -17.34 -2.02 -3.10
C GLN A 204 -17.30 -3.54 -3.29
N ARG A 205 -16.91 -4.01 -4.48
CA ARG A 205 -16.87 -5.44 -4.81
C ARG A 205 -15.55 -6.06 -4.39
N GLU A 206 -15.58 -7.39 -4.25
CA GLU A 206 -14.40 -8.19 -3.97
C GLU A 206 -13.39 -8.05 -5.13
N ARG A 207 -12.20 -7.51 -4.81
CA ARG A 207 -11.06 -7.51 -5.72
C ARG A 207 -10.45 -8.91 -5.72
N ARG A 208 -10.32 -9.49 -6.90
CA ARG A 208 -9.83 -10.86 -7.09
C ARG A 208 -8.49 -10.88 -7.79
N GLY A 209 -7.73 -11.93 -7.53
CA GLY A 209 -6.52 -12.23 -8.28
C GLY A 209 -6.83 -12.45 -9.76
N VAL A 210 -5.99 -11.94 -10.64
CA VAL A 210 -6.10 -12.19 -12.07
C VAL A 210 -5.60 -13.60 -12.37
N VAL A 211 -6.36 -14.36 -13.17
CA VAL A 211 -5.93 -15.69 -13.63
C VAL A 211 -4.70 -15.54 -14.52
N ALA A 212 -3.60 -16.21 -14.18
CA ALA A 212 -2.32 -16.02 -14.87
C ALA A 212 -2.38 -16.41 -16.37
N ALA A 213 -3.08 -17.52 -16.70
CA ALA A 213 -3.29 -17.93 -18.08
C ALA A 213 -4.13 -16.90 -18.86
N GLN A 214 -5.14 -16.30 -18.21
CA GLN A 214 -5.94 -15.24 -18.80
C GLN A 214 -5.07 -14.03 -19.16
N TRP A 215 -4.21 -13.59 -18.25
CA TRP A 215 -3.30 -12.47 -18.53
C TRP A 215 -2.35 -12.79 -19.69
N ALA A 216 -1.79 -14.01 -19.72
CA ALA A 216 -0.89 -14.46 -20.78
C ALA A 216 -1.54 -14.39 -22.18
N GLU A 217 -2.84 -14.70 -22.31
CA GLU A 217 -3.55 -14.58 -23.59
C GLU A 217 -3.81 -13.13 -24.02
N ARG A 218 -3.98 -12.21 -23.06
CA ARG A 218 -4.48 -10.85 -23.33
C ARG A 218 -3.39 -9.80 -23.42
N ARG A 219 -2.25 -10.04 -22.76
CA ARG A 219 -1.13 -9.08 -22.69
C ARG A 219 -0.67 -8.59 -24.05
N GLU A 220 -0.67 -9.45 -25.09
CA GLU A 220 -0.24 -9.05 -26.43
C GLU A 220 -1.19 -8.03 -27.07
N GLN A 221 -2.50 -8.21 -26.91
CA GLN A 221 -3.48 -7.27 -27.44
C GLN A 221 -3.35 -5.91 -26.74
N ILE A 222 -3.19 -5.91 -25.43
CA ILE A 222 -2.98 -4.70 -24.63
C ILE A 222 -1.66 -4.03 -25.05
N ALA A 223 -0.59 -4.81 -25.27
CA ALA A 223 0.68 -4.29 -25.77
C ALA A 223 0.58 -3.65 -27.15
N ARG A 224 -0.19 -4.23 -28.08
CA ARG A 224 -0.47 -3.62 -29.39
C ARG A 224 -1.18 -2.28 -29.24
N GLN A 225 -2.26 -2.21 -28.44
CA GLN A 225 -2.98 -0.95 -28.19
C GLN A 225 -2.12 0.14 -27.52
N ARG A 226 -1.10 -0.23 -26.74
CA ARG A 226 -0.11 0.73 -26.23
C ARG A 226 0.86 1.17 -27.33
N ALA A 227 1.37 0.22 -28.11
CA ALA A 227 2.26 0.52 -29.24
C ALA A 227 1.60 1.44 -30.29
N ASP A 228 0.28 1.34 -30.48
CA ASP A 228 -0.50 2.24 -31.34
C ASP A 228 -0.45 3.69 -30.83
N TRP A 229 -0.57 3.86 -29.51
CA TRP A 229 -0.53 5.16 -28.85
C TRP A 229 0.85 5.79 -28.89
N ASP A 230 1.87 4.97 -28.66
CA ASP A 230 3.27 5.32 -28.84
C ASP A 230 3.58 5.83 -30.24
N ARG A 231 3.07 5.15 -31.27
CA ARG A 231 3.21 5.60 -32.66
C ARG A 231 2.46 6.91 -32.89
N ALA A 232 1.23 7.02 -32.43
CA ALA A 232 0.45 8.25 -32.55
C ALA A 232 1.16 9.47 -31.93
N ARG A 233 1.73 9.32 -30.73
CA ARG A 233 2.59 10.34 -30.10
C ARG A 233 3.80 10.66 -30.95
N ARG A 234 4.51 9.63 -31.43
CA ARG A 234 5.69 9.81 -32.28
C ARG A 234 5.38 10.43 -33.63
N ASP A 235 4.15 10.35 -34.14
CA ASP A 235 3.76 10.90 -35.43
C ASP A 235 3.18 12.32 -35.32
N ASP A 236 2.55 12.67 -34.20
CA ASP A 236 1.96 13.99 -33.96
C ASP A 236 2.97 15.02 -33.40
N ALA A 237 3.32 16.03 -34.19
CA ALA A 237 4.28 17.07 -33.79
C ALA A 237 3.81 17.94 -32.63
N GLN A 238 2.50 18.22 -32.52
CA GLN A 238 1.95 19.03 -31.42
C GLN A 238 1.99 18.26 -30.11
N TRP A 239 1.69 16.96 -30.17
CA TRP A 239 1.82 16.10 -28.99
C TRP A 239 3.28 15.98 -28.54
N ARG A 240 4.23 15.71 -29.46
CA ARG A 240 5.67 15.68 -29.10
C ARG A 240 6.11 16.98 -28.46
N ALA A 241 5.76 18.12 -29.04
CA ALA A 241 6.11 19.43 -28.49
C ALA A 241 5.48 19.67 -27.11
N TYR A 242 4.28 19.16 -26.85
CA TYR A 242 3.68 19.20 -25.50
C TYR A 242 4.47 18.33 -24.52
N ARG A 243 4.78 17.08 -24.89
CA ARG A 243 5.58 16.14 -24.07
C ARG A 243 6.92 16.76 -23.71
N ASP A 244 7.67 17.27 -24.68
CA ASP A 244 9.01 17.84 -24.49
C ASP A 244 9.02 18.99 -23.47
N ARG A 245 7.97 19.82 -23.44
CA ARG A 245 7.85 20.92 -22.47
C ARG A 245 7.53 20.45 -21.04
N HIS A 246 6.97 19.26 -20.87
CA HIS A 246 6.45 18.77 -19.59
C HIS A 246 7.09 17.46 -19.12
N ASP A 247 8.11 16.94 -19.80
CA ASP A 247 8.62 15.57 -19.58
C ASP A 247 9.28 15.40 -18.21
N ALA A 248 10.13 16.36 -17.84
CA ALA A 248 11.02 16.27 -16.68
C ALA A 248 10.29 16.01 -15.34
N GLU A 249 9.14 16.66 -15.11
CA GLU A 249 8.42 16.55 -13.84
C GLU A 249 7.68 15.21 -13.70
N GLY A 250 6.85 14.85 -14.68
CA GLY A 250 6.05 13.62 -14.57
C GLY A 250 6.83 12.33 -14.84
N ALA A 251 7.98 12.39 -15.54
CA ALA A 251 8.84 11.21 -15.68
C ALA A 251 9.49 10.83 -14.35
N ALA A 252 9.90 11.81 -13.55
CA ALA A 252 10.53 11.58 -12.24
C ALA A 252 9.55 10.97 -11.22
N GLU A 253 8.30 11.46 -11.20
CA GLU A 253 7.25 11.00 -10.27
C GLU A 253 6.98 9.48 -10.40
N LEU A 254 6.96 8.97 -11.63
CA LEU A 254 6.59 7.58 -11.93
C LEU A 254 7.79 6.65 -12.21
N ALA A 255 9.03 7.15 -12.15
CA ALA A 255 10.21 6.35 -12.49
C ALA A 255 10.37 5.11 -11.59
N ALA A 256 10.14 5.26 -10.28
CA ALA A 256 10.20 4.14 -9.34
C ALA A 256 9.12 3.10 -9.62
N GLU A 257 7.88 3.55 -9.87
CA GLU A 257 6.75 2.69 -10.24
C GLU A 257 7.05 1.91 -11.53
N ARG A 258 7.56 2.60 -12.56
CA ARG A 258 7.93 1.98 -13.84
C ARG A 258 8.95 0.86 -13.66
N ASN A 259 9.97 1.07 -12.84
CA ASN A 259 10.96 0.04 -12.53
C ASN A 259 10.33 -1.16 -11.81
N GLN A 260 9.40 -0.93 -10.87
CA GLN A 260 8.70 -2.03 -10.20
C GLN A 260 7.81 -2.83 -11.16
N ARG A 261 7.09 -2.14 -12.06
CA ARG A 261 6.24 -2.75 -13.10
C ARG A 261 7.06 -3.55 -14.09
N ALA A 262 8.20 -3.03 -14.55
CA ALA A 262 9.12 -3.75 -15.42
C ALA A 262 9.65 -5.05 -14.77
N GLN A 263 9.99 -5.00 -13.48
CA GLN A 263 10.40 -6.22 -12.77
C GLN A 263 9.25 -7.21 -12.59
N ALA A 264 8.01 -6.75 -12.38
CA ALA A 264 6.83 -7.60 -12.30
C ALA A 264 6.57 -8.32 -13.63
N ALA A 265 6.68 -7.59 -14.75
CA ALA A 265 6.62 -8.15 -16.10
C ALA A 265 7.70 -9.22 -16.32
N GLN A 266 8.96 -8.93 -16.00
CA GLN A 266 10.07 -9.89 -16.12
C GLN A 266 9.87 -11.15 -15.27
N ARG A 267 9.33 -11.02 -14.05
CA ARG A 267 8.99 -12.17 -13.21
C ARG A 267 7.92 -13.04 -13.86
N PHE A 268 6.87 -12.42 -14.40
CA PHE A 268 5.82 -13.10 -15.14
C PHE A 268 6.35 -13.80 -16.40
N ASP A 269 7.18 -13.13 -17.18
CA ASP A 269 7.81 -13.68 -18.38
C ASP A 269 8.63 -14.92 -18.08
N ARG A 270 9.48 -14.88 -17.04
CA ARG A 270 10.27 -16.06 -16.63
C ARG A 270 9.38 -17.23 -16.20
N TRP A 271 8.30 -16.96 -15.46
CA TRP A 271 7.34 -17.99 -15.08
C TRP A 271 6.66 -18.61 -16.31
N GLN A 272 6.25 -17.79 -17.28
CA GLN A 272 5.64 -18.25 -18.52
C GLN A 272 6.62 -19.09 -19.37
N GLN A 273 7.88 -18.66 -19.48
CA GLN A 273 8.94 -19.39 -20.19
C GLN A 273 9.25 -20.75 -19.55
N GLN A 274 9.05 -20.90 -18.24
CA GLN A 274 9.15 -22.18 -17.52
C GLN A 274 7.90 -23.06 -17.68
N GLY A 275 6.99 -22.70 -18.59
CA GLY A 275 5.77 -23.43 -18.90
C GLY A 275 4.65 -23.24 -17.88
N GLY A 276 4.76 -22.26 -16.98
CA GLY A 276 3.71 -21.94 -16.01
C GLY A 276 3.34 -23.08 -15.05
N ARG A 277 4.22 -24.08 -14.87
CA ARG A 277 3.93 -25.30 -14.11
C ARG A 277 3.86 -25.09 -12.60
N ASN A 278 4.58 -24.09 -12.10
CA ASN A 278 4.62 -23.73 -10.68
C ASN A 278 3.61 -22.63 -10.39
N ALA A 279 3.37 -22.34 -9.10
CA ALA A 279 2.51 -21.24 -8.69
C ALA A 279 2.92 -19.91 -9.39
N PRO A 280 1.94 -19.08 -9.82
CA PRO A 280 2.21 -17.79 -10.42
C PRO A 280 3.14 -16.93 -9.55
N PRO A 281 4.00 -16.10 -10.16
CA PRO A 281 4.99 -15.34 -9.41
C PRO A 281 4.31 -14.27 -8.57
N GLN A 282 4.90 -13.98 -7.41
CA GLN A 282 4.55 -12.77 -6.67
C GLN A 282 5.04 -11.55 -7.45
N LEU A 283 4.10 -10.65 -7.77
CA LEU A 283 4.37 -9.52 -8.65
C LEU A 283 5.23 -8.44 -8.01
N TYR A 284 5.12 -8.20 -6.70
CA TYR A 284 5.85 -7.14 -6.01
C TYR A 284 6.49 -7.65 -4.71
N ALA A 285 7.81 -7.49 -4.57
CA ALA A 285 8.58 -7.98 -3.42
C ALA A 285 8.16 -7.34 -2.09
N GLN A 286 7.82 -6.04 -2.10
CA GLN A 286 7.31 -5.31 -0.92
C GLN A 286 5.99 -5.88 -0.41
N GLN A 287 5.21 -6.55 -1.26
CA GLN A 287 3.95 -7.12 -0.86
C GLN A 287 4.10 -8.40 -0.03
N ALA A 288 5.16 -9.18 -0.27
CA ALA A 288 5.52 -10.32 0.56
C ALA A 288 5.89 -9.87 1.98
N ALA A 289 6.72 -8.82 2.07
CA ALA A 289 7.14 -8.22 3.33
C ALA A 289 5.95 -7.61 4.09
N TYR A 290 5.08 -6.85 3.41
CA TYR A 290 3.87 -6.29 4.01
C TYR A 290 2.90 -7.37 4.50
N ARG A 291 2.65 -8.43 3.72
CA ARG A 291 1.80 -9.56 4.17
C ARG A 291 2.42 -10.33 5.33
N GLN A 292 3.74 -10.34 5.46
CA GLN A 292 4.41 -10.89 6.62
C GLN A 292 4.22 -9.98 7.84
N GLN A 293 4.30 -8.66 7.65
CA GLN A 293 4.06 -7.67 8.70
C GLN A 293 2.61 -7.73 9.22
N VAL A 294 1.62 -7.73 8.33
CA VAL A 294 0.19 -7.82 8.71
C VAL A 294 -0.08 -9.11 9.49
N ARG A 295 0.50 -10.24 9.09
CA ARG A 295 0.36 -11.50 9.85
C ARG A 295 0.97 -11.40 11.25
N ILE A 296 2.09 -10.69 11.40
CA ILE A 296 2.70 -10.45 12.72
C ILE A 296 1.79 -9.56 13.58
N ASP A 297 1.21 -8.52 12.99
CA ASP A 297 0.32 -7.60 13.70
C ASP A 297 -1.00 -8.29 14.10
N GLU A 298 -1.61 -9.10 13.22
CA GLU A 298 -2.79 -9.91 13.52
C GLU A 298 -2.54 -10.90 14.67
N GLN A 299 -1.37 -11.55 14.67
CA GLN A 299 -0.96 -12.43 15.77
C GLN A 299 -0.82 -11.66 17.09
N ARG A 300 -0.27 -10.44 17.04
CA ARG A 300 -0.12 -9.57 18.21
C ARG A 300 -1.49 -9.14 18.76
N ASP A 301 -2.42 -8.76 17.89
CA ASP A 301 -3.77 -8.36 18.29
C ASP A 301 -4.56 -9.54 18.88
N ALA A 302 -4.45 -10.72 18.26
CA ALA A 302 -5.05 -11.94 18.82
C ALA A 302 -4.49 -12.25 20.23
N GLN A 303 -3.19 -12.09 20.43
CA GLN A 303 -2.54 -12.29 21.72
C GLN A 303 -3.00 -11.24 22.76
N LEU A 304 -3.11 -9.98 22.38
CA LEU A 304 -3.65 -8.91 23.24
C LEU A 304 -5.10 -9.18 23.63
N GLN A 305 -5.95 -9.59 22.69
CA GLN A 305 -7.34 -9.98 22.99
C GLN A 305 -7.41 -11.19 23.93
N GLN A 306 -6.55 -12.18 23.76
CA GLN A 306 -6.47 -13.32 24.67
C GLN A 306 -6.06 -12.88 26.08
N GLN A 307 -5.08 -11.97 26.19
CA GLN A 307 -4.66 -11.41 27.47
C GLN A 307 -5.77 -10.57 28.14
N GLN A 308 -6.54 -9.81 27.35
CA GLN A 308 -7.70 -9.08 27.86
C GLN A 308 -8.80 -10.02 28.38
N ARG A 309 -9.10 -11.10 27.65
CA ARG A 309 -10.05 -12.13 28.10
C ARG A 309 -9.62 -12.77 29.42
N MET A 310 -8.33 -13.08 29.57
CA MET A 310 -7.77 -13.58 30.83
C MET A 310 -7.93 -12.58 31.98
N ARG A 311 -7.66 -11.29 31.75
CA ARG A 311 -7.86 -10.24 32.77
C ARG A 311 -9.33 -10.07 33.16
N GLN A 312 -10.25 -10.14 32.20
CA GLN A 312 -11.68 -10.08 32.49
C GLN A 312 -12.14 -11.29 33.32
N GLN A 313 -11.67 -12.50 32.99
CA GLN A 313 -11.97 -13.70 33.79
C GLN A 313 -11.43 -13.58 35.22
N GLN A 314 -10.21 -13.06 35.39
CA GLN A 314 -9.65 -12.78 36.72
C GLN A 314 -10.47 -11.73 37.49
N ALA A 315 -10.89 -10.64 36.84
CA ALA A 315 -11.73 -9.63 37.47
C ALA A 315 -13.06 -10.20 37.97
N VAL A 316 -13.73 -11.01 37.14
CA VAL A 316 -14.97 -11.71 37.52
C VAL A 316 -14.75 -12.67 38.69
N ALA A 317 -13.64 -13.40 38.70
CA ALA A 317 -13.30 -14.30 39.81
C ALA A 317 -13.08 -13.54 41.13
N VAL A 318 -12.35 -12.42 41.09
CA VAL A 318 -12.12 -11.56 42.26
C VAL A 318 -13.43 -10.96 42.78
N GLU A 319 -14.32 -10.54 41.87
CA GLU A 319 -15.62 -9.99 42.25
C GLU A 319 -16.54 -11.05 42.91
N GLN A 320 -16.60 -12.27 42.35
CA GLN A 320 -17.31 -13.38 42.99
C GLN A 320 -16.75 -13.69 44.39
N GLN A 321 -15.43 -13.63 44.57
CA GLN A 321 -14.81 -13.86 45.87
C GLN A 321 -15.18 -12.76 46.87
N ARG A 322 -15.22 -11.50 46.45
CA ARG A 322 -15.70 -10.37 47.27
C ARG A 322 -17.16 -10.54 47.68
N GLN A 323 -18.03 -10.93 46.75
CA GLN A 323 -19.45 -11.16 47.05
C GLN A 323 -19.63 -12.27 48.09
N ARG A 324 -18.87 -13.37 47.98
CA ARG A 324 -18.87 -14.44 48.99
C ARG A 324 -18.40 -13.96 50.36
N ALA A 325 -17.36 -13.12 50.43
CA ALA A 325 -16.89 -12.55 51.69
C ALA A 325 -17.93 -11.64 52.35
N VAL A 326 -18.58 -10.77 51.57
CA VAL A 326 -19.66 -9.89 52.07
C VAL A 326 -20.86 -10.71 52.56
N ALA A 327 -21.25 -11.77 51.84
CA ALA A 327 -22.34 -12.65 52.25
C ALA A 327 -22.03 -13.37 53.57
N GLN A 328 -20.79 -13.84 53.76
CA GLN A 328 -20.36 -14.46 55.01
C GLN A 328 -20.39 -13.46 56.18
N GLN A 329 -19.93 -12.22 55.96
CA GLN A 329 -19.95 -11.18 56.99
C GLN A 329 -21.39 -10.80 57.38
N ALA A 330 -22.29 -10.66 56.40
CA ALA A 330 -23.71 -10.41 56.66
C ALA A 330 -24.39 -11.57 57.42
N GLN A 331 -23.96 -12.81 57.19
CA GLN A 331 -24.45 -13.95 57.95
C GLN A 331 -23.98 -13.92 59.42
N GLN A 332 -22.72 -13.56 59.67
CA GLN A 332 -22.20 -13.40 61.04
C GLN A 332 -22.93 -12.27 61.79
N GLN A 333 -23.18 -11.14 61.13
CA GLN A 333 -23.94 -10.03 61.73
C GLN A 333 -25.36 -10.44 62.11
N ARG A 334 -26.06 -11.19 61.25
CA ARG A 334 -27.41 -11.69 61.56
C ARG A 334 -27.44 -12.62 62.76
N VAL A 335 -26.43 -13.48 62.93
CA VAL A 335 -26.32 -14.35 64.11
C VAL A 335 -26.07 -13.52 65.37
N ALA A 336 -25.19 -12.51 65.32
CA ALA A 336 -24.92 -11.62 66.44
C ALA A 336 -26.16 -10.78 66.83
N GLU A 337 -26.89 -10.24 65.85
CA GLU A 337 -28.14 -9.52 66.09
C GLU A 337 -29.23 -10.40 66.70
N GLN A 338 -29.37 -11.65 66.23
CA GLN A 338 -30.33 -12.60 66.83
C GLN A 338 -30.00 -12.89 68.29
N GLN A 339 -28.72 -13.02 68.64
CA GLN A 339 -28.29 -13.21 70.02
C GLN A 339 -28.59 -11.96 70.88
N ALA A 340 -28.30 -10.76 70.37
CA ALA A 340 -28.60 -9.50 71.05
C ALA A 340 -30.13 -9.26 71.20
N ALA A 341 -30.93 -9.65 70.22
CA ALA A 341 -32.39 -9.56 70.28
C ALA A 341 -32.98 -10.51 71.32
N ARG A 342 -32.44 -11.73 71.46
CA ARG A 342 -32.86 -12.67 72.52
C ARG A 342 -32.58 -12.11 73.91
N GLN A 343 -31.40 -11.52 74.13
CA GLN A 343 -31.06 -10.87 75.40
C GLN A 343 -31.99 -9.70 75.73
N ARG A 344 -32.32 -8.86 74.73
CA ARG A 344 -33.30 -7.77 74.91
C ARG A 344 -34.70 -8.28 75.22
N ALA A 345 -35.14 -9.35 74.56
CA ALA A 345 -36.45 -9.95 74.83
C ALA A 345 -36.53 -10.53 76.26
N GLU A 346 -35.45 -11.09 76.78
CA GLU A 346 -35.37 -11.56 78.18
C GLU A 346 -35.43 -10.40 79.18
N GLN A 347 -34.69 -9.31 78.93
CA GLN A 347 -34.77 -8.09 79.76
C GLN A 347 -36.17 -7.47 79.73
N GLN A 348 -36.83 -7.45 78.57
CA GLN A 348 -38.19 -6.94 78.44
C GLN A 348 -39.19 -7.80 79.20
N ARG A 349 -39.05 -9.13 79.19
CA ARG A 349 -39.90 -10.02 80.00
C ARG A 349 -39.76 -9.74 81.49
N ALA A 350 -38.53 -9.52 81.99
CA ALA A 350 -38.31 -9.13 83.39
C ALA A 350 -38.97 -7.78 83.75
N SER A 351 -38.93 -6.80 82.85
CA SER A 351 -39.59 -5.49 83.07
C SER A 351 -41.13 -5.56 82.97
N ALA A 352 -41.65 -6.46 82.12
CA ALA A 352 -43.08 -6.67 81.96
C ALA A 352 -43.72 -7.33 83.19
N ASP A 353 -42.99 -8.19 83.90
CA ASP A 353 -43.44 -8.76 85.17
C ASP A 353 -43.50 -7.72 86.30
N GLN A 354 -42.55 -6.76 86.34
CA GLN A 354 -42.62 -5.58 87.21
C GLN A 354 -43.80 -4.66 86.91
N HIS A 355 -44.10 -4.43 85.62
CA HIS A 355 -45.24 -3.62 85.21
C HIS A 355 -46.59 -4.30 85.47
N ARG A 356 -46.64 -5.64 85.50
CA ARG A 356 -47.86 -6.40 85.83
C ARG A 356 -48.26 -6.21 87.31
N GLN A 357 -47.30 -6.08 88.22
CA GLN A 357 -47.57 -5.71 89.62
C GLN A 357 -48.08 -4.27 89.76
N ALA A 358 -47.54 -3.31 88.99
CA ALA A 358 -48.02 -1.93 88.98
C ALA A 358 -49.43 -1.79 88.34
N GLN A 359 -49.78 -2.63 87.36
CA GLN A 359 -51.10 -2.62 86.72
C GLN A 359 -52.22 -3.17 87.61
N GLN A 360 -51.93 -4.06 88.56
CA GLN A 360 -52.93 -4.50 89.55
C GLN A 360 -53.38 -3.35 90.46
N GLN A 361 -52.51 -2.38 90.75
CA GLN A 361 -52.88 -1.16 91.49
C GLN A 361 -53.64 -0.15 90.62
N ALA A 362 -53.35 -0.08 89.31
CA ALA A 362 -54.00 0.85 88.39
C ALA A 362 -55.37 0.37 87.85
N GLN A 363 -55.78 -0.87 88.11
CA GLN A 363 -57.11 -1.38 87.76
C GLN A 363 -58.20 -0.93 88.75
N ALA A 364 -57.85 -0.59 90.00
CA ALA A 364 -58.79 0.00 90.96
C ALA A 364 -59.28 1.41 90.55
N GLN A 365 -58.52 2.13 89.70
CA GLN A 365 -58.85 3.49 89.28
C GLN A 365 -59.55 3.56 87.91
N ARG A 366 -59.62 2.46 87.16
CA ARG A 366 -60.09 2.46 85.76
C ARG A 366 -61.59 2.27 85.56
N GLN A 367 -62.35 1.98 86.61
CA GLN A 367 -63.82 1.94 86.53
C GLN A 367 -64.45 3.34 86.33
N HIS A 368 -63.72 4.43 86.61
CA HIS A 368 -64.22 5.80 86.40
C HIS A 368 -63.91 6.42 85.02
N ALA A 369 -63.09 5.79 84.17
CA ALA A 369 -62.57 6.41 82.95
C ALA A 369 -63.25 5.94 81.64
N LEU A 370 -64.21 5.02 81.72
CA LEU A 370 -64.82 4.40 80.54
C LEU A 370 -65.86 5.29 79.84
N ASP A 371 -66.45 6.28 80.52
CA ASP A 371 -67.40 7.22 79.91
C ASP A 371 -66.72 8.33 79.08
N ALA A 372 -65.44 8.64 79.35
CA ALA A 372 -64.70 9.68 78.62
C ALA A 372 -64.16 9.22 77.24
N ARG A 373 -64.15 7.91 76.98
CA ARG A 373 -63.39 7.33 75.85
C ARG A 373 -64.14 7.37 74.51
N GLN A 374 -65.46 7.53 74.50
CA GLN A 374 -66.24 7.57 73.25
C GLN A 374 -66.12 8.91 72.50
N GLN A 375 -65.69 10.00 73.14
CA GLN A 375 -65.48 11.30 72.48
C GLN A 375 -64.10 11.43 71.82
N ALA A 376 -63.08 10.70 72.29
CA ALA A 376 -61.71 10.79 71.75
C ALA A 376 -61.53 10.14 70.36
N ILE A 377 -62.42 9.22 69.97
CA ILE A 377 -62.33 8.47 68.70
C ILE A 377 -62.65 9.37 67.49
N ARG A 378 -63.37 10.48 67.67
CA ARG A 378 -63.66 11.44 66.58
C ARG A 378 -62.50 12.40 66.28
N GLN A 379 -61.70 12.78 67.28
CA GLN A 379 -60.54 13.68 67.08
C GLN A 379 -59.32 12.96 66.47
N GLN A 380 -59.23 11.63 66.59
CA GLN A 380 -58.09 10.86 66.07
C GLN A 380 -58.08 10.75 64.53
N ARG A 381 -59.22 10.98 63.86
CA ARG A 381 -59.33 10.97 62.39
C ARG A 381 -58.75 12.24 61.74
N GLU A 382 -58.66 13.36 62.45
CA GLU A 382 -58.06 14.60 61.91
C GLU A 382 -56.53 14.62 62.04
N ALA A 383 -55.97 13.98 63.09
CA ALA A 383 -54.52 13.84 63.27
C ALA A 383 -53.85 12.90 62.25
N ALA A 384 -54.61 11.98 61.63
CA ALA A 384 -54.11 11.08 60.59
C ALA A 384 -53.86 11.80 59.24
N GLY A 385 -54.58 12.91 58.96
CA GLY A 385 -54.40 13.70 57.74
C GLY A 385 -53.10 14.51 57.73
N GLN A 386 -52.66 15.01 58.89
CA GLN A 386 -51.44 15.83 59.00
C GLN A 386 -50.15 15.00 58.92
N ARG A 387 -50.14 13.75 59.42
CA ARG A 387 -48.98 12.85 59.28
C ARG A 387 -48.75 12.41 57.83
N ALA A 388 -49.83 12.18 57.08
CA ALA A 388 -49.74 11.84 55.66
C ALA A 388 -49.20 13.01 54.79
N GLN A 389 -49.35 14.26 55.24
CA GLN A 389 -48.72 15.43 54.58
C GLN A 389 -47.25 15.58 54.95
N ALA A 390 -46.87 15.34 56.20
CA ALA A 390 -45.47 15.38 56.64
C ALA A 390 -44.59 14.31 55.95
N GLU A 391 -45.11 13.09 55.75
CA GLU A 391 -44.40 12.03 55.02
C GLU A 391 -44.19 12.35 53.54
N ARG A 392 -45.15 13.04 52.90
CA ARG A 392 -44.99 13.49 51.50
C ARG A 392 -43.89 14.54 51.36
N GLN A 393 -43.80 15.49 52.30
CA GLN A 393 -42.74 16.51 52.30
C GLN A 393 -41.36 15.89 52.54
N GLN A 394 -41.25 14.89 53.42
CA GLN A 394 -39.98 14.16 53.62
C GLN A 394 -39.57 13.33 52.39
N ALA A 395 -40.54 12.71 51.70
CA ALA A 395 -40.27 11.97 50.47
C ALA A 395 -39.82 12.87 49.31
N GLU A 396 -40.37 14.10 49.19
CA GLU A 396 -39.91 15.09 48.23
C GLU A 396 -38.50 15.58 48.54
N HIS A 397 -38.20 15.89 49.81
CA HIS A 397 -36.86 16.31 50.22
C HIS A 397 -35.79 15.25 49.95
N GLN A 398 -36.10 13.97 50.17
CA GLN A 398 -35.18 12.86 49.83
C GLN A 398 -34.95 12.73 48.32
N ARG A 399 -35.97 13.01 47.48
CA ARG A 399 -35.81 13.00 46.01
C ARG A 399 -34.90 14.13 45.53
N ASP A 400 -34.97 15.30 46.16
CA ASP A 400 -34.11 16.43 45.79
C ASP A 400 -32.65 16.19 46.19
N ILE A 401 -32.41 15.61 47.37
CA ILE A 401 -31.06 15.19 47.79
C ILE A 401 -30.49 14.15 46.82
N ALA A 402 -31.28 13.15 46.41
CA ALA A 402 -30.85 12.15 45.45
C ALA A 402 -30.53 12.76 44.07
N ARG A 403 -31.31 13.74 43.61
CA ARG A 403 -31.02 14.47 42.35
C ARG A 403 -29.72 15.28 42.45
N GLN A 404 -29.48 15.97 43.56
CA GLN A 404 -28.24 16.72 43.75
C GLN A 404 -27.01 15.79 43.78
N GLN A 405 -27.11 14.64 44.45
CA GLN A 405 -26.03 13.64 44.46
C GLN A 405 -25.77 13.06 43.05
N ALA A 406 -26.82 12.77 42.28
CA ALA A 406 -26.68 12.29 40.90
C ALA A 406 -26.01 13.34 39.99
N GLN A 407 -26.38 14.62 40.15
CA GLN A 407 -25.75 15.73 39.41
C GLN A 407 -24.28 15.91 39.78
N ALA A 408 -23.92 15.80 41.06
CA ALA A 408 -22.53 15.88 41.51
C ALA A 408 -21.69 14.71 40.96
N ALA A 409 -22.22 13.47 40.97
CA ALA A 409 -21.55 12.32 40.40
C ALA A 409 -21.34 12.46 38.88
N HIS A 410 -22.32 13.02 38.16
CA HIS A 410 -22.21 13.29 36.74
C HIS A 410 -21.10 14.31 36.42
N GLN A 411 -21.00 15.38 37.20
CA GLN A 411 -19.92 16.38 37.03
C GLN A 411 -18.53 15.78 37.30
N GLN A 412 -18.40 14.90 38.30
CA GLN A 412 -17.14 14.19 38.57
C GLN A 412 -16.74 13.25 37.42
N ALA A 413 -17.70 12.55 36.82
CA ALA A 413 -17.46 11.68 35.67
C ALA A 413 -16.95 12.48 34.45
N ILE A 414 -17.59 13.62 34.13
CA ILE A 414 -17.13 14.51 33.05
C ILE A 414 -15.71 15.03 33.33
N GLY A 415 -15.41 15.38 34.58
CA GLY A 415 -14.07 15.83 34.98
C GLY A 415 -12.99 14.75 34.85
N GLN A 416 -13.30 13.48 35.14
CA GLN A 416 -12.38 12.37 34.92
C GLN A 416 -12.16 12.10 33.43
N GLN A 417 -13.22 12.13 32.63
CA GLN A 417 -13.14 11.92 31.17
C GLN A 417 -12.30 13.01 30.49
N ARG A 418 -12.43 14.29 30.90
CA ARG A 418 -11.58 15.38 30.40
C ARG A 418 -10.09 15.17 30.73
N ARG A 419 -9.77 14.69 31.94
CA ARG A 419 -8.38 14.43 32.33
C ARG A 419 -7.76 13.28 31.51
N GLN A 420 -8.53 12.21 31.26
CA GLN A 420 -8.08 11.11 30.40
C GLN A 420 -7.85 11.58 28.96
N ALA A 421 -8.78 12.35 28.39
CA ALA A 421 -8.62 12.91 27.05
C ALA A 421 -7.42 13.86 26.94
N GLN A 422 -7.10 14.62 27.99
CA GLN A 422 -5.90 15.47 28.02
C GLN A 422 -4.61 14.64 28.08
N ALA A 423 -4.57 13.58 28.90
CA ALA A 423 -3.42 12.69 28.99
C ALA A 423 -3.17 11.94 27.66
N GLU A 424 -4.21 11.50 26.96
CA GLU A 424 -4.09 10.90 25.63
C GLU A 424 -3.55 11.89 24.60
N ARG A 425 -4.05 13.14 24.58
CA ARG A 425 -3.50 14.17 23.69
C ARG A 425 -2.02 14.43 23.94
N GLN A 426 -1.58 14.44 25.21
CA GLN A 426 -0.16 14.60 25.54
C GLN A 426 0.67 13.43 25.02
N ARG A 427 0.21 12.18 25.18
CA ARG A 427 0.89 11.00 24.63
C ARG A 427 1.01 11.03 23.11
N VAL A 428 -0.05 11.46 22.41
CA VAL A 428 -0.02 11.58 20.94
C VAL A 428 0.96 12.66 20.49
N ILE A 429 1.01 13.81 21.19
CA ILE A 429 1.97 14.87 20.88
C ILE A 429 3.41 14.38 21.11
N GLU A 430 3.66 13.65 22.19
CA GLU A 430 4.98 13.10 22.52
C GLU A 430 5.42 12.02 21.52
N GLN A 431 4.53 11.10 21.13
CA GLN A 431 4.78 10.14 20.06
C GLN A 431 5.13 10.85 18.75
N ARG A 432 4.32 11.85 18.35
CA ARG A 432 4.57 12.59 17.12
C ARG A 432 5.92 13.32 17.13
N ARG A 433 6.36 13.82 18.30
CA ARG A 433 7.66 14.45 18.47
C ARG A 433 8.80 13.43 18.31
N ASN A 434 8.64 12.23 18.88
CA ASN A 434 9.63 11.16 18.76
C ASN A 434 9.73 10.65 17.32
N ASP A 435 8.60 10.46 16.64
CA ASP A 435 8.55 10.04 15.24
C ASP A 435 9.26 11.06 14.33
N LEU A 436 9.03 12.35 14.55
CA LEU A 436 9.67 13.42 13.78
C LEU A 436 11.20 13.45 14.00
N GLN A 437 11.64 13.18 15.24
CA GLN A 437 13.06 13.10 15.58
C GLN A 437 13.72 11.88 14.92
N GLN A 438 13.05 10.73 14.93
CA GLN A 438 13.53 9.51 14.29
C GLN A 438 13.58 9.65 12.76
N GLN A 439 12.60 10.33 12.16
CA GLN A 439 12.58 10.63 10.73
C GLN A 439 13.73 11.57 10.34
N ARG A 440 14.05 12.57 11.18
CA ARG A 440 15.21 13.45 10.97
C ARG A 440 16.54 12.69 11.01
N GLN A 441 16.71 11.76 11.96
CA GLN A 441 17.91 10.93 12.05
C GLN A 441 18.08 10.03 10.82
N GLN A 442 16.98 9.41 10.34
CA GLN A 442 17.01 8.60 9.12
C GLN A 442 17.37 9.42 7.89
N ALA A 443 16.78 10.61 7.74
CA ALA A 443 17.07 11.49 6.62
C ALA A 443 18.55 11.93 6.61
N GLN A 444 19.14 12.15 7.79
CA GLN A 444 20.57 12.44 7.92
C GLN A 444 21.45 11.25 7.52
N ALA A 445 21.11 10.04 7.98
CA ALA A 445 21.84 8.82 7.61
C ALA A 445 21.76 8.53 6.10
N ALA A 446 20.58 8.68 5.49
CA ALA A 446 20.39 8.51 4.05
C ALA A 446 21.21 9.52 3.23
N ARG A 447 21.30 10.77 3.69
CA ARG A 447 22.15 11.80 3.06
C ARG A 447 23.65 11.46 3.15
N GLN A 448 24.10 10.92 4.27
CA GLN A 448 25.48 10.48 4.44
C GLN A 448 25.81 9.32 3.49
N GLN A 449 24.94 8.30 3.40
CA GLN A 449 25.11 7.18 2.48
C GLN A 449 25.11 7.62 1.02
N ALA A 450 24.21 8.53 0.63
CA ALA A 450 24.18 9.08 -0.72
C ALA A 450 25.48 9.85 -1.06
N ALA A 451 26.00 10.62 -0.11
CA ALA A 451 27.25 11.35 -0.30
C ALA A 451 28.46 10.39 -0.43
N GLU A 452 28.49 9.29 0.33
CA GLU A 452 29.52 8.24 0.20
C GLU A 452 29.46 7.54 -1.16
N GLN A 453 28.26 7.19 -1.63
CA GLN A 453 28.08 6.59 -2.96
C GLN A 453 28.53 7.53 -4.07
N GLN A 454 28.21 8.83 -3.97
CA GLN A 454 28.68 9.82 -4.94
C GLN A 454 30.21 9.94 -4.95
N ARG A 455 30.86 9.89 -3.77
CA ARG A 455 32.32 9.88 -3.67
C ARG A 455 32.93 8.62 -4.30
N ALA A 456 32.35 7.45 -4.05
CA ALA A 456 32.80 6.19 -4.61
C ALA A 456 32.67 6.18 -6.15
N GLN A 457 31.54 6.63 -6.69
CA GLN A 457 31.34 6.77 -8.13
C GLN A 457 32.30 7.79 -8.75
N GLY A 458 32.58 8.90 -8.05
CA GLY A 458 33.57 9.89 -8.48
C GLY A 458 34.98 9.29 -8.57
N GLN A 459 35.39 8.48 -7.59
CA GLN A 459 36.67 7.78 -7.60
C GLN A 459 36.78 6.76 -8.73
N GLN A 460 35.71 6.01 -9.00
CA GLN A 460 35.66 5.06 -10.12
C GLN A 460 35.81 5.78 -11.47
N ARG A 461 35.04 6.84 -11.71
CA ARG A 461 35.16 7.64 -12.94
C ARG A 461 36.55 8.25 -13.10
N ALA A 462 37.17 8.72 -12.01
CA ALA A 462 38.53 9.24 -12.05
C ALA A 462 39.56 8.15 -12.38
N ALA A 463 39.37 6.93 -11.88
CA ALA A 463 40.22 5.78 -12.21
C ALA A 463 40.06 5.35 -13.67
N GLU A 464 38.83 5.28 -14.19
CA GLU A 464 38.53 4.99 -15.59
C GLU A 464 39.15 6.04 -16.53
N ALA A 465 39.02 7.32 -16.20
CA ALA A 465 39.63 8.40 -16.97
C ALA A 465 41.17 8.27 -17.05
N ARG A 466 41.82 7.95 -15.92
CA ARG A 466 43.27 7.71 -15.89
C ARG A 466 43.67 6.48 -16.71
N ALA A 467 42.89 5.40 -16.64
CA ALA A 467 43.14 4.19 -17.44
C ALA A 467 43.00 4.48 -18.95
N ALA A 468 41.96 5.23 -19.35
CA ALA A 468 41.77 5.65 -20.73
C ALA A 468 42.92 6.53 -21.24
N GLU A 469 43.40 7.48 -20.42
CA GLU A 469 44.54 8.32 -20.77
C GLU A 469 45.83 7.51 -20.95
N GLN A 470 46.08 6.53 -20.07
CA GLN A 470 47.23 5.62 -20.20
C GLN A 470 47.13 4.77 -21.49
N ALA A 471 45.95 4.27 -21.83
CA ALA A 471 45.73 3.52 -23.06
C ALA A 471 46.00 4.36 -24.32
N GLN A 472 45.55 5.63 -24.34
CA GLN A 472 45.83 6.55 -25.44
C GLN A 472 47.32 6.85 -25.57
N ARG A 473 48.04 7.06 -24.45
CA ARG A 473 49.50 7.25 -24.48
C ARG A 473 50.22 6.01 -25.01
N ALA A 474 49.81 4.81 -24.60
CA ALA A 474 50.40 3.56 -25.11
C ALA A 474 50.18 3.39 -26.62
N GLN A 475 48.98 3.71 -27.13
CA GLN A 475 48.69 3.68 -28.57
C GLN A 475 49.54 4.70 -29.35
N ALA A 476 49.69 5.93 -28.83
CA ALA A 476 50.53 6.95 -29.43
C ALA A 476 52.01 6.51 -29.52
N HIS A 477 52.54 5.89 -28.45
CA HIS A 477 53.88 5.33 -28.47
C HIS A 477 54.05 4.18 -29.48
N ALA A 478 53.07 3.28 -29.57
CA ALA A 478 53.11 2.19 -30.54
C ALA A 478 53.09 2.71 -31.99
N ALA A 479 52.25 3.70 -32.28
CA ALA A 479 52.19 4.33 -33.60
C ALA A 479 53.51 5.03 -33.97
N ALA A 480 54.13 5.75 -33.02
CA ALA A 480 55.42 6.39 -33.22
C ALA A 480 56.54 5.36 -33.51
N GLN A 481 56.53 4.21 -32.82
CA GLN A 481 57.48 3.12 -33.08
C GLN A 481 57.31 2.52 -34.48
N GLN A 482 56.07 2.30 -34.93
CA GLN A 482 55.79 1.79 -36.28
C GLN A 482 56.27 2.76 -37.36
N GLN A 483 56.03 4.06 -37.18
CA GLN A 483 56.53 5.08 -38.11
C GLN A 483 58.06 5.12 -38.16
N ALA A 484 58.73 5.01 -37.01
CA ALA A 484 60.19 4.95 -36.95
C ALA A 484 60.76 3.70 -37.65
N GLN A 485 60.10 2.55 -37.52
CA GLN A 485 60.48 1.32 -38.23
C GLN A 485 60.29 1.45 -39.74
N ALA A 486 59.15 2.01 -40.19
CA ALA A 486 58.89 2.25 -41.60
C ALA A 486 59.92 3.20 -42.22
N ALA A 487 60.26 4.29 -41.52
CA ALA A 487 61.31 5.22 -41.95
C ALA A 487 62.69 4.53 -42.06
N ARG A 488 63.05 3.66 -41.11
CA ARG A 488 64.29 2.87 -41.19
C ARG A 488 64.31 1.92 -42.39
N GLN A 489 63.19 1.26 -42.69
CA GLN A 489 63.10 0.38 -43.86
C GLN A 489 63.24 1.15 -45.17
N GLN A 490 62.60 2.31 -45.28
CA GLN A 490 62.75 3.20 -46.44
C GLN A 490 64.20 3.67 -46.62
N ALA A 491 64.88 4.05 -45.53
CA ALA A 491 66.29 4.45 -45.58
C ALA A 491 67.20 3.28 -46.03
N LEU A 492 66.94 2.05 -45.57
CA LEU A 492 67.67 0.87 -46.02
C LEU A 492 67.41 0.56 -47.52
N ALA A 493 66.17 0.69 -47.97
CA ALA A 493 65.80 0.49 -49.37
C ALA A 493 66.48 1.53 -50.29
N GLN A 494 66.50 2.79 -49.89
CA GLN A 494 67.23 3.84 -50.61
C GLN A 494 68.73 3.57 -50.64
N ARG A 495 69.31 3.11 -49.52
CA ARG A 495 70.74 2.74 -49.45
C ARG A 495 71.09 1.56 -50.37
N ALA A 496 70.18 0.59 -50.52
CA ALA A 496 70.36 -0.54 -51.43
C ALA A 496 70.35 -0.11 -52.91
N GLN A 497 69.64 0.96 -53.28
CA GLN A 497 69.61 1.47 -54.66
C GLN A 497 70.89 2.24 -55.05
N VAL A 498 71.68 2.71 -54.08
CA VAL A 498 72.90 3.51 -54.32
C VAL A 498 74.17 2.66 -54.42
N HIS A 499 74.11 1.34 -54.24
CA HIS A 499 75.28 0.44 -54.43
C HIS A 499 74.99 -0.60 -55.52
N PRO A 500 75.53 -0.44 -56.75
CA PRO A 500 75.43 -1.48 -57.76
C PRO A 500 76.16 -2.76 -57.32
N PRO A 501 75.70 -3.95 -57.73
CA PRO A 501 76.26 -5.22 -57.29
C PRO A 501 77.73 -5.33 -57.72
N ARG A 502 78.62 -5.45 -56.73
CA ARG A 502 80.01 -5.89 -56.97
C ARG A 502 79.99 -7.32 -57.52
N ARG A 503 80.77 -7.53 -58.58
CA ARG A 503 80.98 -8.80 -59.29
C ARG A 503 81.35 -9.93 -58.31
N PRO A 504 80.92 -11.18 -58.59
CA PRO A 504 81.17 -12.33 -57.72
C PRO A 504 82.66 -12.67 -57.67
N GLU A 505 83.22 -12.69 -56.46
CA GLU A 505 84.52 -13.30 -56.15
C GLU A 505 84.41 -14.84 -56.10
N PRO A 506 85.47 -15.57 -56.50
CA PRO A 506 85.47 -17.03 -56.61
C PRO A 506 85.49 -17.74 -55.24
N PRO A 507 85.08 -19.04 -55.20
CA PRO A 507 84.84 -19.77 -53.97
C PRO A 507 86.14 -20.06 -53.20
N ARG A 508 86.15 -19.73 -51.90
CA ARG A 508 87.15 -20.20 -50.95
C ARG A 508 86.64 -21.46 -50.20
N PRO A 509 87.54 -22.41 -49.92
CA PRO A 509 87.19 -23.76 -49.49
C PRO A 509 86.83 -23.87 -48.01
N ALA A 510 86.27 -25.03 -47.71
CA ALA A 510 85.57 -25.49 -46.51
C ALA A 510 86.33 -25.46 -45.17
N ARG A 511 85.48 -25.56 -44.11
CA ARG A 511 85.67 -26.13 -42.76
C ARG A 511 86.34 -25.25 -41.68
N PRO A 512 86.12 -25.53 -40.37
CA PRO A 512 85.33 -26.61 -39.75
C PRO A 512 84.34 -26.22 -38.63
N GLU A 513 83.50 -27.20 -38.31
CA GLU A 513 82.78 -27.46 -37.07
C GLU A 513 83.49 -26.99 -35.79
N ASN A 514 82.76 -26.42 -34.83
CA ASN A 514 82.76 -26.85 -33.41
C ASN A 514 81.69 -26.12 -32.56
N PRO A 515 81.40 -26.52 -31.29
CA PRO A 515 80.08 -27.04 -30.93
C PRO A 515 79.40 -26.28 -29.78
N ARG A 516 78.21 -26.77 -29.42
CA ARG A 516 77.53 -26.73 -28.11
C ARG A 516 78.18 -25.91 -26.98
N ARG A 517 77.39 -25.06 -26.35
CA ARG A 517 77.43 -24.87 -24.90
C ARG A 517 76.04 -24.59 -24.34
N ASP A 518 75.55 -25.56 -23.56
CA ASP A 518 74.62 -25.32 -22.46
C ASP A 518 75.22 -24.30 -21.49
N GLN A 519 74.37 -23.51 -20.82
CA GLN A 519 74.36 -23.42 -19.34
C GLN A 519 73.31 -22.40 -18.83
N HIS A 520 72.53 -22.93 -17.87
CA HIS A 520 71.79 -22.29 -16.76
C HIS A 520 70.48 -21.54 -17.02
#